data_AF-A0A831SPZ2-F1
#
_entry.id   AF-A0A831SPZ2-F1
#
_cell.length_a   1.000
_cell.length_b   1.000
_cell.length_c   1.000
_cell.angle_alpha   90.00
_cell.angle_beta   90.00
_cell.angle_gamma   90.00
#
_symmetry.space_group_name_H-M   'P 1'
#
loop_
_entity.id
_entity.type
_entity.pdbx_description
1 polymer ?
#
loop_
_entity_poly.entity_id
_entity_poly.type
_entity_poly.pdbx_seq_one_letter_code
_entity_poly.pdbx_strand_id
1 'polypeptide(L)'
;FGGMLGVKVFVKLLKIPYFIAGTTILVFSIVGSFALNNDIDDIWIFLLFSIIGYFMKRYKFSVVALILGLVLGHLIENNIRRALIIAEFDWAKAFLNPLTMTIFVMTVLLLIWPYVSSFRKIRKNRGGKK
;
A
#
# COMPACT_ATOMS: atom_id res chain seq x y z
N PHE A 1 24.26 25.40 -5.15
CA PHE A 1 24.10 26.05 -3.84
C PHE A 1 22.76 25.77 -3.13
N GLY A 2 21.62 25.61 -3.83
CA GLY A 2 20.32 25.37 -3.17
C GLY A 2 20.20 24.06 -2.37
N GLY A 3 20.85 22.97 -2.80
CA GLY A 3 20.75 21.67 -2.13
C GLY A 3 21.28 21.65 -0.68
N MET A 4 22.39 22.34 -0.40
CA MET A 4 22.96 22.38 0.96
C MET A 4 22.11 23.18 1.95
N LEU A 5 21.44 24.24 1.50
CA LEU A 5 20.50 25.00 2.33
C LEU A 5 19.25 24.18 2.64
N GLY A 6 18.70 23.49 1.63
CA GLY A 6 17.55 22.59 1.81
C GLY A 6 17.81 21.49 2.82
N VAL A 7 18.93 20.77 2.71
CA VAL A 7 19.30 19.69 3.64
C VAL A 7 19.43 20.20 5.07
N LYS A 8 20.04 21.39 5.29
CA LYS A 8 20.16 21.97 6.64
C LYS A 8 18.81 22.27 7.29
N VAL A 9 17.82 22.72 6.51
CA VAL A 9 16.46 22.99 7.01
C VAL A 9 15.74 21.67 7.33
N PHE A 10 15.77 20.68 6.44
CA PHE A 10 15.15 19.36 6.66
C PHE A 10 15.75 18.62 7.86
N VAL A 11 17.07 18.66 8.04
CA VAL A 11 17.73 18.06 9.21
C VAL A 11 17.28 18.74 10.51
N LYS A 12 16.99 20.05 10.51
CA LYS A 12 16.49 20.75 11.69
C LYS A 12 15.05 20.38 12.03
N LEU A 13 14.22 20.12 11.02
CA LEU A 13 12.87 19.58 11.19
C LEU A 13 12.87 18.16 11.76
N LEU A 14 13.80 17.30 11.32
CA LEU A 14 13.97 15.94 11.85
C LEU A 14 14.48 15.90 13.31
N LYS A 15 15.08 16.99 13.81
CA LYS A 15 15.54 17.12 15.20
C LYS A 15 14.43 17.48 16.19
N ILE A 16 13.22 17.81 15.72
CA ILE A 16 12.08 18.13 16.58
C ILE A 16 11.69 16.86 17.36
N PRO A 17 11.46 16.93 18.68
CA PRO A 17 11.06 15.76 19.46
C PRO A 17 9.75 15.18 18.91
N TYR A 18 9.71 13.85 18.82
CA TYR A 18 8.64 13.10 18.14
C TYR A 18 7.23 13.44 18.66
N PHE A 19 7.12 13.79 19.95
CA PHE A 19 5.85 14.22 20.55
C PHE A 19 5.31 15.52 19.94
N ILE A 20 6.16 16.53 19.75
CA ILE A 20 5.75 17.83 19.18
C ILE A 20 5.39 17.65 17.70
N ALA A 21 6.23 16.93 16.95
CA ALA A 21 5.98 16.65 15.53
C ALA A 21 4.65 15.90 15.33
N GLY A 22 4.38 14.87 16.14
CA GLY A 22 3.14 14.09 16.08
C GLY A 22 1.90 14.94 16.34
N THR A 23 1.92 15.79 17.37
CA THR A 23 0.79 16.68 17.70
C THR A 23 0.54 17.70 16.59
N THR A 24 1.59 18.32 16.05
CA THR A 24 1.43 19.27 14.92
C THR A 24 0.85 18.59 13.68
N ILE A 25 1.33 17.39 13.33
CA ILE A 25 0.80 16.62 12.19
C ILE A 25 -0.68 16.27 12.40
N LEU A 26 -1.06 15.87 13.61
CA LEU A 26 -2.45 15.56 13.94
C LEU A 26 -3.37 16.78 13.78
N VAL A 27 -3.00 17.92 14.36
CA VAL A 27 -3.77 19.17 14.25
C VAL A 27 -3.89 19.58 12.78
N PHE A 28 -2.80 19.54 12.03
CA PHE A 28 -2.79 19.90 10.61
C PHE A 28 -3.66 18.96 9.77
N SER A 29 -3.70 17.67 10.11
CA SER A 29 -4.53 16.69 9.41
C SER A 29 -6.03 16.87 9.70
N ILE A 30 -6.41 17.26 10.93
CA ILE A 30 -7.81 17.60 11.26
C ILE A 30 -8.26 18.81 10.44
N VAL A 31 -7.44 19.88 10.43
CA VAL A 31 -7.73 21.09 9.65
C VAL A 31 -7.79 20.78 8.16
N GLY A 32 -6.85 19.96 7.66
CA GLY A 32 -6.82 19.53 6.27
C GLY A 32 -8.04 18.73 5.86
N SER A 33 -8.54 17.83 6.73
CA SER A 33 -9.77 17.07 6.48
C SER A 33 -10.99 17.97 6.38
N PHE A 34 -11.10 18.98 7.26
CA PHE A 34 -12.20 19.94 7.23
C PHE A 34 -12.14 20.86 6.00
N ALA A 35 -10.94 21.23 5.53
CA ALA A 35 -10.77 22.18 4.43
C ALA A 35 -11.24 21.65 3.05
N LEU A 36 -11.43 20.34 2.88
CA LEU A 36 -11.79 19.75 1.59
C LEU A 36 -13.28 19.95 1.26
N ASN A 37 -14.17 19.58 2.17
CA ASN A 37 -15.63 19.64 1.94
C ASN A 37 -16.35 20.59 2.90
N ASN A 38 -15.64 21.20 3.87
CA ASN A 38 -16.24 22.03 4.93
C ASN A 38 -17.31 21.29 5.75
N ASP A 39 -17.25 19.96 5.74
CA ASP A 39 -18.19 19.07 6.42
C ASP A 39 -17.57 18.52 7.71
N ILE A 40 -18.40 18.48 8.75
CA ILE A 40 -18.00 17.97 10.08
C ILE A 40 -17.89 16.43 10.04
N ASP A 41 -18.62 15.78 9.14
CA ASP A 41 -18.62 14.32 8.99
C ASP A 41 -17.24 13.77 8.57
N ASP A 42 -16.50 14.53 7.76
CA ASP A 42 -15.12 14.18 7.39
C ASP A 42 -14.18 14.16 8.61
N ILE A 43 -14.41 15.03 9.59
CA ILE A 43 -13.65 15.05 10.84
C ILE A 43 -13.92 13.78 11.65
N TRP A 44 -15.18 13.31 11.68
CA TRP A 44 -15.53 12.06 12.36
C TRP A 44 -14.83 10.85 11.74
N ILE A 45 -14.81 10.77 10.40
CA ILE A 45 -14.12 9.72 9.66
C ILE A 45 -12.61 9.80 9.91
N PHE A 46 -12.03 11.00 9.82
CA PHE A 46 -10.62 11.23 10.14
C PHE A 46 -10.27 10.75 11.56
N LEU A 47 -11.08 11.10 12.55
CA LEU A 47 -10.86 10.75 13.95
C LEU A 47 -10.94 9.24 14.17
N LEU A 48 -11.90 8.57 13.52
CA LEU A 48 -12.03 7.11 13.50
C LEU A 48 -10.75 6.45 12.95
N PHE A 49 -10.29 6.87 11.77
CA PHE A 49 -9.09 6.31 11.14
C PHE A 49 -7.79 6.65 11.90
N SER A 50 -7.73 7.82 12.55
CA SER A 50 -6.62 8.22 13.42
C SER A 50 -6.51 7.30 14.65
N ILE A 51 -7.64 6.97 15.28
CA ILE A 51 -7.70 6.00 16.39
C ILE A 51 -7.29 4.62 15.92
N ILE A 52 -7.80 4.15 14.78
CA ILE A 52 -7.43 2.85 14.19
C ILE A 52 -5.91 2.80 13.95
N GLY A 53 -5.32 3.85 13.37
CA GLY A 53 -3.88 3.95 13.15
C GLY A 53 -3.06 3.88 14.45
N TYR A 54 -3.54 4.50 15.53
CA TYR A 54 -2.92 4.39 16.85
C TYR A 54 -2.95 2.94 17.38
N PHE A 55 -4.10 2.25 17.26
CA PHE A 55 -4.20 0.84 17.65
C PHE A 55 -3.28 -0.06 16.82
N MET A 56 -3.19 0.15 15.51
CA MET A 56 -2.29 -0.60 14.65
C MET A 56 -0.82 -0.47 15.09
N LYS A 57 -0.40 0.74 15.47
CA LYS A 57 0.94 0.97 16.03
C LYS A 57 1.14 0.20 17.34
N ARG A 58 0.10 0.13 18.19
CA ARG A 58 0.13 -0.64 19.45
C ARG A 58 0.26 -2.15 19.23
N TYR A 59 -0.42 -2.68 18.21
CA TYR A 59 -0.37 -4.12 17.86
C TYR A 59 0.79 -4.49 16.94
N LYS A 60 1.71 -3.55 16.64
CA LYS A 60 2.84 -3.72 15.71
C LYS A 60 2.40 -4.12 14.27
N PHE A 61 1.18 -3.78 13.89
CA PHE A 61 0.75 -3.90 12.49
C PHE A 61 1.43 -2.82 11.65
N SER A 62 1.83 -3.19 10.44
CA SER A 62 2.42 -2.24 9.50
C SER A 62 1.32 -1.33 8.93
N VAL A 63 1.28 -0.08 9.40
CA VAL A 63 0.42 0.96 8.83
C VAL A 63 0.68 1.11 7.32
N VAL A 64 1.93 0.97 6.90
CA VAL A 64 2.35 1.00 5.50
C VAL A 64 1.66 -0.10 4.69
N ALA A 65 1.53 -1.31 5.24
CA ALA A 65 0.86 -2.41 4.54
C ALA A 65 -0.64 -2.15 4.33
N LEU A 66 -1.31 -1.49 5.29
CA LEU A 66 -2.71 -1.09 5.12
C LEU A 66 -2.86 -0.05 4.01
N ILE A 67 -2.00 0.98 4.01
CA ILE A 67 -2.01 2.02 2.96
C ILE A 67 -1.76 1.38 1.59
N LEU A 68 -0.77 0.49 1.48
CA LEU A 68 -0.50 -0.25 0.25
C LEU A 68 -1.70 -1.09 -0.18
N GLY A 69 -2.33 -1.81 0.75
CA GLY A 69 -3.54 -2.59 0.46
C GLY A 69 -4.68 -1.73 -0.05
N LEU A 70 -4.90 -0.56 0.56
CA LEU A 70 -5.95 0.38 0.16
C LEU A 70 -5.67 0.96 -1.24
N VAL A 71 -4.44 1.42 -1.50
CA VAL A 71 -4.06 1.95 -2.81
C VAL A 71 -4.12 0.86 -3.89
N LEU A 72 -3.59 -0.34 -3.60
CA LEU A 72 -3.65 -1.49 -4.50
C LEU A 72 -5.09 -1.92 -4.77
N GLY A 73 -5.97 -1.91 -3.76
CA GLY A 73 -7.39 -2.20 -3.92
C GLY A 73 -8.06 -1.27 -4.93
N HIS A 74 -7.89 0.05 -4.77
CA HIS A 74 -8.43 1.04 -5.71
C HIS A 74 -7.86 0.86 -7.11
N LEU A 75 -6.56 0.58 -7.22
CA LEU A 75 -5.93 0.28 -8.51
C LEU A 75 -6.52 -0.97 -9.15
N ILE A 76 -6.70 -2.05 -8.39
CA ILE A 76 -7.28 -3.30 -8.88
C ILE A 76 -8.72 -3.07 -9.34
N GLU A 77 -9.56 -2.41 -8.54
CA GLU A 77 -10.95 -2.12 -8.90
C GLU A 77 -11.04 -1.28 -10.17
N ASN A 78 -10.24 -0.22 -10.25
CA ASN A 78 -10.20 0.65 -11.43
C ASN A 78 -9.74 -0.11 -12.69
N ASN A 79 -8.76 -1.00 -12.56
CA ASN A 79 -8.28 -1.82 -13.67
C ASN A 79 -9.31 -2.89 -14.09
N ILE A 80 -9.98 -3.53 -13.13
CA ILE A 80 -11.06 -4.49 -13.41
C ILE A 80 -12.22 -3.78 -14.12
N ARG A 81 -12.64 -2.62 -13.62
CA ARG A 81 -13.69 -1.80 -14.23
C ARG A 81 -13.32 -1.40 -15.66
N ARG A 82 -12.09 -0.96 -15.89
CA ARG A 82 -11.59 -0.66 -17.24
C ARG A 82 -11.58 -1.89 -18.15
N ALA A 83 -11.13 -3.03 -17.65
CA ALA A 83 -11.13 -4.28 -18.41
C ALA A 83 -12.55 -4.71 -18.81
N LEU A 84 -13.54 -4.55 -17.91
CA LEU A 84 -14.94 -4.86 -18.19
C LEU A 84 -15.58 -3.90 -19.22
N ILE A 85 -15.23 -2.60 -19.16
CA ILE A 85 -15.68 -1.62 -20.14
C ILE A 85 -15.12 -1.95 -21.54
N ILE A 86 -13.84 -2.32 -21.63
CA ILE A 86 -13.21 -2.74 -22.90
C ILE A 86 -13.83 -4.05 -23.42
N ALA A 87 -14.26 -4.93 -22.52
CA ALA A 87 -14.92 -6.19 -22.86
C ALA A 87 -16.44 -6.08 -23.08
N GLU A 88 -16.99 -4.86 -23.21
CA GLU A 88 -18.43 -4.62 -23.43
C GLU A 88 -19.34 -5.30 -22.37
N PHE A 89 -18.93 -5.28 -21.10
CA PHE A 89 -19.62 -5.94 -19.97
C PHE A 89 -19.75 -7.48 -20.08
N ASP A 90 -19.05 -8.11 -21.03
CA ASP A 90 -18.97 -9.56 -21.12
C ASP A 90 -17.83 -10.08 -20.23
N TRP A 91 -18.19 -10.57 -19.05
CA TRP A 91 -17.26 -11.18 -18.08
C TRP A 91 -16.46 -12.34 -18.69
N ALA A 92 -17.04 -13.08 -19.64
CA ALA A 92 -16.33 -14.16 -20.31
C ALA A 92 -15.22 -13.57 -21.18
N LYS A 93 -15.51 -12.59 -22.04
CA LYS A 93 -14.50 -11.96 -22.92
C LYS A 93 -13.41 -11.22 -22.14
N ALA A 94 -13.74 -10.59 -21.00
CA ALA A 94 -12.76 -9.93 -20.16
C ALA A 94 -11.65 -10.87 -19.66
N PHE A 95 -12.02 -12.10 -19.26
CA PHE A 95 -11.09 -13.13 -18.79
C PHE A 95 -10.52 -14.02 -19.91
N LEU A 96 -11.30 -14.28 -20.97
CA LEU A 96 -10.94 -15.17 -22.09
C LEU A 96 -10.15 -14.49 -23.21
N ASN A 97 -9.79 -13.20 -23.06
CA ASN A 97 -8.85 -12.58 -23.97
C ASN A 97 -7.55 -13.39 -24.02
N PRO A 98 -7.10 -13.88 -25.19
CA PRO A 98 -5.95 -14.78 -25.29
C PRO A 98 -4.66 -14.15 -24.73
N LEU A 99 -4.54 -12.83 -24.80
CA LEU A 99 -3.44 -12.07 -24.21
C LEU A 99 -3.48 -12.09 -22.67
N THR A 100 -4.64 -11.82 -22.08
CA THR A 100 -4.87 -11.87 -20.63
C THR A 100 -4.59 -13.25 -20.08
N MET A 101 -5.08 -14.29 -20.75
CA MET A 101 -4.91 -15.67 -20.32
C MET A 101 -3.43 -16.09 -20.36
N THR A 102 -2.68 -15.71 -21.40
CA THR A 102 -1.25 -16.03 -21.50
C THR A 102 -0.44 -15.36 -20.39
N ILE A 103 -0.69 -14.07 -20.13
CA ILE A 103 -0.01 -13.32 -19.06
C ILE A 103 -0.40 -13.85 -17.68
N PHE A 104 -1.66 -14.22 -17.48
CA PHE A 104 -2.15 -14.78 -16.22
C PHE A 104 -1.50 -16.13 -15.92
N VAL A 105 -1.44 -17.03 -16.91
CA VAL A 105 -0.75 -18.33 -16.77
C VAL A 105 0.73 -18.13 -16.47
N MET A 106 1.42 -17.22 -17.17
CA MET A 106 2.82 -16.89 -16.87
C MET A 106 3.01 -16.35 -15.45
N THR A 107 2.11 -15.47 -14.99
CA THR A 107 2.13 -14.90 -13.64
C THR A 107 1.96 -15.97 -12.57
N VAL A 108 0.98 -16.87 -12.74
CA VAL A 108 0.73 -18.00 -11.84
C VAL A 108 1.93 -18.95 -11.80
N LEU A 109 2.52 -19.28 -12.95
CA LEU A 109 3.73 -20.09 -13.04
C LEU A 109 4.91 -19.44 -12.30
N LEU A 110 5.14 -18.13 -12.50
CA LEU A 110 6.19 -17.37 -11.82
C LEU A 110 5.97 -17.24 -10.31
N LEU A 111 4.73 -17.17 -9.83
CA LEU A 111 4.41 -17.15 -8.40
C LEU A 111 4.63 -18.52 -7.73
N ILE A 112 4.31 -19.59 -8.44
CA ILE A 112 4.46 -20.97 -7.94
C ILE A 112 5.92 -21.42 -7.98
N TRP A 113 6.71 -20.94 -8.94
CA TRP A 113 8.14 -21.24 -9.09
C TRP A 113 9.00 -21.02 -7.83
N PRO A 114 8.96 -19.86 -7.13
CA PRO A 114 9.71 -19.63 -5.90
C PRO A 114 9.22 -20.53 -4.75
N TYR A 115 7.92 -20.87 -4.72
CA TYR A 115 7.37 -21.76 -3.69
C TYR A 115 7.90 -23.19 -3.88
N VAL A 116 7.81 -23.73 -5.10
CA VAL A 116 8.31 -25.08 -5.45
C VAL A 116 9.83 -25.17 -5.33
N SER A 117 10.56 -24.11 -5.70
CA SER A 117 12.03 -24.09 -5.59
C SER A 117 12.52 -23.88 -4.16
N SER A 118 11.80 -23.15 -3.29
CA SER A 118 12.08 -23.08 -1.84
C SER A 118 11.97 -24.45 -1.17
N PHE A 119 10.92 -25.22 -1.48
CA PHE A 119 10.79 -26.61 -0.98
C PHE A 119 11.94 -27.52 -1.49
N ARG A 120 12.43 -27.31 -2.71
CA ARG A 120 13.62 -28.04 -3.24
C ARG A 120 14.94 -27.57 -2.64
N LYS A 121 15.12 -26.28 -2.32
CA LYS A 121 16.35 -25.73 -1.72
C LYS A 121 16.55 -26.16 -0.27
N ILE A 122 15.47 -26.28 0.50
CA ILE A 122 15.51 -26.81 1.88
C ILE A 122 15.96 -28.29 1.90
N ARG A 123 15.60 -29.07 0.87
CA ARG A 123 16.02 -30.48 0.76
C ARG A 123 17.45 -30.66 0.22
N LYS A 124 18.00 -29.69 -0.53
CA LYS A 124 19.38 -29.76 -1.06
C LYS A 124 20.46 -29.31 -0.06
N ASN A 125 20.15 -28.45 0.91
CA ASN A 125 21.12 -28.00 1.93
C ASN A 125 21.35 -28.97 3.11
N ARG A 126 20.66 -30.12 3.17
CA ARG A 126 20.94 -31.20 4.13
C ARG A 126 21.80 -32.34 3.55
N GLY A 127 22.17 -32.31 2.26
CA GLY A 127 22.92 -33.37 1.59
C GLY A 127 24.42 -33.13 1.39
N GLY A 128 24.97 -32.01 1.89
CA GLY A 128 26.36 -31.58 1.63
C GLY A 128 27.27 -31.45 2.85
N LYS A 129 26.96 -32.15 3.95
CA LYS A 129 27.91 -32.43 5.03
C LYS A 129 28.00 -33.95 5.20
N LYS A 130 28.81 -34.58 4.37
CA LYS A 130 29.53 -35.81 4.72
C LYS A 130 31.00 -35.50 4.56
#